data_AF-A0AAN8VAJ1-F1
#
_entry.id   AF-A0AAN8VAJ1-F1
#
_cell.length_a   1.000
_cell.length_b   1.000
_cell.length_c   1.000
_cell.angle_alpha   90.00
_cell.angle_beta   90.00
_cell.angle_gamma   90.00
#
_symmetry.space_group_name_H-M   'P 1'
#
loop_
_entity.id
_entity.type
_entity.pdbx_description
1 polymer ?
#
loop_
_entity_poly.entity_id
_entity_poly.type
_entity_poly.pdbx_seq_one_letter_code
_entity_poly.pdbx_strand_id
1 'polypeptide(L)'
;MGFVDSQHDYADALTKSILFFEGQRSGKLPSSQRMTWRKDSALEDGLYRHINLVGGYYDAGDNVKFNLPMAFSVTMLGWSVIEFGKDMGSDYQHALDAIRWGTDYFLKCTKHAYKNI
;
A
#
# COMPACT_ATOMS: atom_id res chain seq x y z
N MET A 1 27.51 -8.26 -34.39
CA MET A 1 26.07 -7.93 -34.40
C MET A 1 25.43 -8.81 -33.34
N GLY A 2 25.32 -8.30 -32.11
CA GLY A 2 24.81 -9.08 -30.97
C GLY A 2 23.28 -9.06 -30.98
N PHE A 3 22.67 -10.23 -30.89
CA PHE A 3 21.23 -10.35 -30.71
C PHE A 3 20.85 -9.72 -29.35
N VAL A 4 20.00 -8.70 -29.38
CA VAL A 4 19.33 -8.18 -28.17
C VAL A 4 18.19 -9.14 -27.91
N ASP A 5 18.33 -9.98 -26.89
CA ASP A 5 17.23 -10.81 -26.42
C ASP A 5 16.16 -9.87 -25.85
N SER A 6 14.93 -9.93 -26.35
CA SER A 6 13.82 -9.04 -25.97
C SER A 6 13.21 -9.44 -24.62
N GLN A 7 14.06 -9.77 -23.65
CA GLN A 7 13.64 -10.29 -22.37
C GLN A 7 13.15 -9.13 -21.48
N HIS A 8 11.95 -9.29 -20.91
CA HIS A 8 11.40 -8.29 -20.00
C HIS A 8 12.17 -8.26 -18.68
N ASP A 9 12.49 -7.06 -18.18
CA ASP A 9 13.07 -6.87 -16.85
C ASP A 9 11.98 -6.94 -15.77
N TYR A 10 11.74 -8.14 -15.26
CA TYR A 10 10.74 -8.38 -14.22
C TYR A 10 11.14 -7.81 -12.86
N ALA A 11 12.43 -7.59 -12.60
CA ALA A 11 12.87 -6.96 -11.36
C ALA A 11 12.48 -5.48 -11.35
N ASP A 12 12.77 -4.76 -12.43
CA ASP A 12 12.33 -3.36 -12.60
C ASP A 12 10.79 -3.23 -12.59
N ALA A 13 10.08 -4.16 -13.24
CA ALA A 13 8.61 -4.19 -13.21
C ALA A 13 8.06 -4.39 -11.78
N LEU A 14 8.66 -5.28 -10.99
CA LEU A 14 8.28 -5.50 -9.59
C LEU A 14 8.54 -4.26 -8.74
N THR A 15 9.71 -3.66 -8.85
CA THR A 15 10.06 -2.42 -8.12
C THR A 15 9.04 -1.32 -8.40
N LYS A 16 8.68 -1.12 -9.67
CA LYS A 16 7.69 -0.11 -10.08
C LYS A 16 6.28 -0.45 -9.59
N SER A 17 5.89 -1.73 -9.60
CA SER A 17 4.61 -2.19 -9.06
C SER A 17 4.48 -1.88 -7.56
N ILE A 18 5.54 -2.07 -6.78
CA ILE A 18 5.53 -1.75 -5.34
C ILE A 18 5.58 -0.23 -5.10
N LEU A 19 6.32 0.52 -5.91
CA LEU A 19 6.30 1.99 -5.88
C LEU A 19 4.90 2.56 -6.18
N PHE A 20 4.09 1.90 -7.00
CA PHE A 20 2.71 2.29 -7.22
C PHE A 20 1.90 2.31 -5.91
N PHE A 21 2.06 1.31 -5.03
CA PHE A 21 1.43 1.36 -3.70
C PHE A 21 1.86 2.59 -2.91
N GLU A 22 3.15 2.95 -2.89
CA GLU A 22 3.60 4.20 -2.26
C GLU A 22 2.96 5.44 -2.88
N GLY A 23 2.77 5.42 -4.19
CA GLY A 23 2.06 6.40 -4.98
C GLY A 23 0.60 6.58 -4.57
N GLN A 24 -0.03 5.58 -3.95
CA GLN A 24 -1.44 5.60 -3.52
C GLN A 24 -1.66 5.86 -2.02
N ARG A 25 -0.60 5.93 -1.20
CA ARG A 25 -0.73 6.12 0.26
C ARG A 25 -1.50 7.40 0.63
N SER A 26 -2.56 7.29 1.41
CA SER A 26 -3.27 8.42 2.03
C SER A 26 -2.81 8.61 3.48
N GLY A 27 -2.87 9.83 4.03
CA GLY A 27 -2.49 10.13 5.41
C GLY A 27 -1.14 10.82 5.55
N LYS A 28 -0.56 10.75 6.75
CA LYS A 28 0.77 11.30 7.05
C LYS A 28 1.85 10.34 6.56
N LEU A 29 2.61 10.75 5.55
CA LEU A 29 3.58 9.88 4.89
C LEU A 29 4.81 9.63 5.77
N PRO A 30 5.42 8.43 5.70
CA PRO A 30 6.64 8.14 6.43
C PRO A 30 7.82 8.91 5.83
N SER A 31 8.85 9.18 6.63
CA SER A 31 10.09 9.80 6.14
C SER A 31 10.82 8.95 5.10
N SER A 32 10.56 7.65 5.07
CA SER A 32 11.09 6.70 4.09
C SER A 32 10.33 6.67 2.75
N GLN A 33 9.31 7.51 2.56
CA GLN A 33 8.55 7.59 1.31
C GLN A 33 9.46 7.90 0.11
N ARG A 34 9.43 7.03 -0.92
CA ARG A 34 10.27 7.18 -2.12
C ARG A 34 9.63 8.07 -3.18
N MET A 35 8.29 8.11 -3.23
CA MET A 35 7.54 8.95 -4.18
C MET A 35 7.49 10.42 -3.72
N THR A 36 8.52 11.19 -4.07
CA THR A 36 8.80 12.55 -3.55
C THR A 36 7.77 13.62 -3.90
N TRP A 37 6.99 13.40 -4.97
CA TRP A 37 5.91 14.28 -5.40
C TRP A 37 4.61 14.07 -4.60
N ARG A 38 4.47 12.98 -3.84
CA ARG A 38 3.37 12.77 -2.89
C ARG A 38 3.66 13.52 -1.58
N LYS A 39 2.60 13.96 -0.89
CA LYS A 39 2.64 14.67 0.40
C LYS A 39 1.53 14.19 1.33
N ASP A 40 1.62 14.63 2.60
CA ASP A 40 0.59 14.39 3.61
C ASP A 40 -0.79 14.84 3.11
N SER A 41 -1.81 14.00 3.31
CA SER A 41 -3.16 14.21 2.77
C SER A 41 -4.22 13.53 3.63
N ALA A 42 -5.48 13.96 3.52
CA ALA A 42 -6.64 13.38 4.23
C ALA A 42 -6.42 13.19 5.75
N LEU A 43 -5.80 14.19 6.38
CA LEU A 43 -5.42 14.14 7.81
C LEU A 43 -6.61 14.25 8.78
N GLU A 44 -7.80 14.57 8.25
CA GLU A 44 -9.04 14.71 9.02
C GLU A 44 -9.99 13.51 8.83
N ASP A 45 -9.55 12.45 8.14
CA ASP A 45 -10.36 11.26 7.91
C ASP A 45 -10.87 10.65 9.24
N GLY A 46 -12.20 10.60 9.36
CA GLY A 46 -12.89 10.07 10.55
C GLY A 46 -13.16 11.08 11.66
N LEU A 47 -12.62 12.30 11.57
CA LEU A 47 -12.73 13.32 12.61
C LEU A 47 -14.19 13.64 12.98
N TYR A 48 -15.08 13.68 11.98
CA TYR A 48 -16.52 13.94 12.19
C TYR A 48 -17.24 12.87 13.04
N ARG A 49 -16.66 11.66 13.18
CA ARG A 49 -17.15 10.60 14.08
C ARG A 49 -16.27 10.42 15.31
N HIS A 50 -15.34 11.34 15.57
CA HIS A 50 -14.37 11.27 16.66
C HIS A 50 -13.49 10.01 16.63
N ILE A 51 -13.17 9.53 15.42
CA ILE A 51 -12.30 8.37 15.19
C ILE A 51 -11.15 8.75 14.27
N ASN A 52 -10.02 8.06 14.39
CA ASN A 52 -8.89 8.26 13.48
C ASN A 52 -8.94 7.22 12.36
N LEU A 53 -9.29 7.65 11.14
CA LEU A 53 -9.26 6.84 9.93
C LEU A 53 -8.18 7.29 8.94
N VAL A 54 -7.21 8.11 9.37
CA VAL A 54 -6.07 8.54 8.56
C VAL A 54 -5.19 7.34 8.19
N GLY A 55 -4.77 7.24 6.93
CA GLY A 55 -3.97 6.12 6.41
C GLY A 55 -4.62 5.41 5.23
N GLY A 56 -4.11 4.24 4.86
CA GLY A 56 -4.66 3.39 3.81
C GLY A 56 -4.29 3.87 2.41
N TYR A 57 -4.99 3.37 1.40
CA TYR A 57 -4.72 3.65 -0.02
C TYR A 57 -5.90 4.34 -0.69
N TYR A 58 -5.61 5.29 -1.58
CA TYR A 58 -6.58 5.73 -2.58
C TYR A 58 -6.82 4.61 -3.59
N ASP A 59 -8.08 4.41 -3.98
CA ASP A 59 -8.50 3.23 -4.74
C ASP A 59 -7.93 3.23 -6.17
N ALA A 60 -8.04 4.35 -6.88
CA ALA A 60 -7.58 4.48 -8.25
C ALA A 60 -6.99 5.88 -8.51
N GLY A 61 -7.47 6.57 -9.55
CA GLY A 61 -7.07 7.96 -9.87
C GLY A 61 -7.79 9.02 -9.05
N ASP A 62 -8.72 8.62 -8.18
CA ASP A 62 -9.49 9.47 -7.28
C ASP A 62 -8.90 9.46 -5.86
N ASN A 63 -9.63 10.04 -4.91
CA ASN A 63 -9.21 10.12 -3.51
C ASN A 63 -10.14 9.39 -2.53
N VAL A 64 -11.06 8.55 -3.03
CA VAL A 64 -11.89 7.71 -2.16
C VAL A 64 -11.12 6.47 -1.72
N LYS A 65 -11.34 6.06 -0.47
CA LYS A 65 -10.79 4.85 0.12
C LYS A 65 -11.86 3.76 0.13
N PHE A 66 -12.00 3.05 -0.99
CA PHE A 66 -12.90 1.91 -1.07
C PHE A 66 -12.27 0.68 -0.38
N ASN A 67 -12.80 0.32 0.79
CA ASN A 67 -12.18 -0.72 1.63
C ASN A 67 -12.17 -2.11 1.00
N LEU A 68 -13.18 -2.47 0.20
CA LEU A 68 -13.26 -3.80 -0.43
C LEU A 68 -12.12 -4.05 -1.44
N PRO A 69 -11.93 -3.22 -2.49
CA PRO A 69 -10.81 -3.38 -3.42
C PRO A 69 -9.44 -3.18 -2.74
N MET A 70 -9.35 -2.30 -1.73
CA MET A 70 -8.14 -2.17 -0.92
C MET A 70 -7.80 -3.48 -0.18
N ALA A 71 -8.79 -4.09 0.48
CA ALA A 71 -8.59 -5.33 1.25
C ALA A 71 -8.18 -6.49 0.33
N PHE A 72 -8.81 -6.58 -0.84
CA PHE A 72 -8.43 -7.54 -1.86
C PHE A 72 -6.98 -7.34 -2.33
N SER A 73 -6.60 -6.10 -2.66
CA SER A 73 -5.25 -5.76 -3.12
C SER A 73 -4.17 -6.09 -2.08
N VAL A 74 -4.42 -5.75 -0.81
CA VAL A 74 -3.51 -6.07 0.30
C VAL A 74 -3.43 -7.58 0.52
N THR A 75 -4.53 -8.31 0.38
CA THR A 75 -4.55 -9.78 0.49
C THR A 75 -3.73 -10.43 -0.62
N MET A 76 -3.92 -9.99 -1.87
CA MET A 76 -3.15 -10.51 -3.01
C MET A 76 -1.66 -10.20 -2.87
N LEU A 77 -1.30 -9.00 -2.42
CA LEU A 77 0.10 -8.68 -2.14
C LEU A 77 0.68 -9.55 -1.02
N GLY A 78 -0.09 -9.79 0.05
CA GLY A 78 0.28 -10.70 1.13
C GLY A 78 0.50 -12.13 0.65
N TRP A 79 -0.39 -12.65 -0.21
CA TRP A 79 -0.22 -13.97 -0.81
C TRP A 79 1.02 -14.02 -1.71
N SER A 80 1.24 -13.01 -2.56
CA SER A 80 2.45 -12.94 -3.39
C SER A 80 3.73 -12.97 -2.56
N VAL A 81 3.76 -12.31 -1.40
CA VAL A 81 4.91 -12.35 -0.48
C VAL A 81 5.09 -13.74 0.15
N ILE A 82 4.00 -14.42 0.51
CA ILE A 82 4.04 -15.79 1.05
C ILE A 82 4.63 -16.75 0.02
N GLU A 83 4.16 -16.68 -1.23
CA GLU A 83 4.52 -17.62 -2.29
C GLU A 83 5.91 -17.32 -2.88
N PHE A 84 6.18 -16.04 -3.19
CA PHE A 84 7.32 -15.62 -4.00
C PHE A 84 8.30 -14.70 -3.25
N GLY A 85 8.15 -14.51 -1.93
CA GLY A 85 8.95 -13.54 -1.18
C GLY A 85 10.46 -13.74 -1.29
N LYS A 86 10.94 -14.97 -1.49
CA LYS A 86 12.36 -15.29 -1.68
C LYS A 86 12.92 -14.74 -3.00
N ASP A 87 12.07 -14.59 -4.01
CA ASP A 87 12.43 -14.13 -5.35
C ASP A 87 12.31 -12.61 -5.51
N MET A 88 11.75 -11.91 -4.50
CA MET A 88 11.54 -10.46 -4.54
C MET A 88 12.81 -9.63 -4.25
N GLY A 89 13.91 -10.25 -3.83
CA GLY A 89 15.18 -9.55 -3.58
C GLY A 89 15.03 -8.36 -2.63
N SER A 90 15.53 -7.19 -3.04
CA SER A 90 15.44 -5.95 -2.24
C SER A 90 14.02 -5.42 -2.07
N ASP A 91 13.10 -5.80 -2.95
CA ASP A 91 11.71 -5.34 -2.91
C ASP A 91 10.84 -6.06 -1.86
N TYR A 92 11.34 -7.17 -1.30
CA TYR A 92 10.66 -7.92 -0.25
C TYR A 92 10.25 -7.01 0.92
N GLN A 93 11.17 -6.18 1.43
CA GLN A 93 10.89 -5.28 2.54
C GLN A 93 9.87 -4.20 2.15
N HIS A 94 9.94 -3.69 0.93
CA HIS A 94 9.00 -2.68 0.44
C HIS A 94 7.58 -3.25 0.27
N ALA A 95 7.45 -4.52 -0.16
CA ALA A 95 6.18 -5.23 -0.21
C ALA A 95 5.59 -5.41 1.20
N LEU A 96 6.42 -5.80 2.18
CA LEU A 96 6.00 -5.87 3.59
C LEU A 96 5.52 -4.51 4.14
N ASP A 97 6.24 -3.43 3.83
CA ASP A 97 5.86 -2.08 4.24
C ASP A 97 4.54 -1.63 3.60
N ALA A 98 4.27 -2.05 2.35
CA ALA A 98 3.00 -1.79 1.69
C ALA A 98 1.84 -2.59 2.35
N ILE A 99 2.04 -3.87 2.62
CA ILE A 99 1.05 -4.69 3.36
C ILE A 99 0.76 -4.07 4.73
N ARG A 100 1.82 -3.66 5.46
CA ARG A 100 1.69 -3.01 6.76
C ARG A 100 0.87 -1.74 6.69
N TRP A 101 1.11 -0.88 5.70
CA TRP A 101 0.37 0.36 5.54
C TRP A 101 -1.15 0.15 5.39
N GLY A 102 -1.53 -0.83 4.57
CA GLY A 102 -2.94 -1.20 4.38
C GLY A 102 -3.56 -1.84 5.63
N THR A 103 -2.85 -2.76 6.26
CA THR A 103 -3.34 -3.47 7.45
C THR A 103 -3.45 -2.58 8.68
N ASP A 104 -2.51 -1.65 8.90
CA ASP A 104 -2.60 -0.64 9.97
C ASP A 104 -3.85 0.25 9.82
N TYR A 105 -4.25 0.55 8.58
CA TYR A 105 -5.52 1.22 8.30
C TYR A 105 -6.73 0.35 8.65
N PHE A 106 -6.74 -0.94 8.29
CA PHE A 106 -7.85 -1.83 8.67
C PHE A 106 -7.97 -2.03 10.18
N LEU A 107 -6.86 -2.05 10.92
CA LEU A 107 -6.89 -2.04 12.39
C LEU A 107 -7.55 -0.78 12.95
N LYS A 108 -7.39 0.38 12.29
CA LYS A 108 -8.12 1.61 12.65
C LYS A 108 -9.61 1.52 12.34
N CYS A 109 -9.99 0.99 11.17
CA CYS A 109 -11.39 0.82 10.78
C CYS A 109 -12.17 -0.13 11.71
N THR A 110 -11.49 -1.08 12.34
CA THR A 110 -12.10 -2.11 13.20
C THR A 110 -12.07 -1.76 14.69
N LYS A 111 -11.25 -0.76 15.10
CA LYS A 111 -11.06 -0.36 16.51
C LYS A 111 -12.31 0.17 17.23
N HIS A 112 -13.45 0.30 16.55
CA HIS A 112 -14.70 0.78 17.15
C HIS A 112 -15.76 -0.31 17.40
N ALA A 113 -15.49 -1.58 17.10
CA ALA A 113 -16.45 -2.67 17.33
C ALA A 113 -16.47 -3.21 18.78
N TYR A 114 -15.53 -2.83 19.65
CA TYR A 114 -15.32 -3.47 20.97
C TYR A 114 -15.63 -2.61 22.20
N LYS A 115 -16.24 -1.43 22.05
CA LYS A 115 -16.59 -0.57 23.19
C LYS A 115 -18.00 -0.74 23.75
N ASN A 116 -18.81 -1.68 23.22
CA ASN A 116 -20.21 -1.89 23.61
C ASN A 116 -20.58 -3.37 23.85
N ILE A 117 -19.67 -4.19 24.37
CA ILE A 117 -19.99 -5.52 24.94
C ILE A 117 -19.32 -5.62 26.31
#